data_AF-A0A1G6GFN8-F1
#
_entry.id   AF-A0A1G6GFN8-F1
#
_cell.length_a   1.000
_cell.length_b   1.000
_cell.length_c   1.000
_cell.angle_alpha   90.00
_cell.angle_beta   90.00
_cell.angle_gamma   90.00
#
_symmetry.space_group_name_H-M   'P 1'
#
loop_
_entity.id
_entity.type
_entity.pdbx_description
1 polymer ?
#
loop_
_entity_poly.entity_id
_entity_poly.type
_entity_poly.pdbx_seq_one_letter_code
_entity_poly.pdbx_strand_id
1 'polypeptide(L)'
;MLRVLHEFADADDLAALRAVAEQLRQEPGCASAELYATLAEGEDRLALTMLWDDEAAYDEFWARALAGEHPALVTPLTGGTGPDDIASTEFYRRATFALRAGTWVPEHADEGTRKIFWPAGGPVRIIIQNAVHATEAMYDKIRAEIAETRREEGCLDYGWYEDVDLPGHLLLLELWADQVVYDRHWALRGATAAFVGDNLRVPAEPQRGPVAREFYRWQDFRHHYDRWLPADPDAYATTVLWPAG
;
A
#
# COMPACT_ATOMS: atom_id res chain seq x y z
N MET A 1 14.34 4.94 3.03
CA MET A 1 13.18 4.23 3.60
C MET A 1 12.55 3.35 2.55
N LEU A 2 12.40 2.07 2.91
CA LEU A 2 11.69 1.05 2.15
C LEU A 2 10.24 0.99 2.65
N ARG A 3 9.29 1.13 1.74
CA ARG A 3 7.87 0.84 1.94
C ARG A 3 7.63 -0.62 1.62
N VAL A 4 7.01 -1.33 2.55
CA VAL A 4 6.53 -2.69 2.35
C VAL A 4 5.02 -2.69 2.55
N LEU A 5 4.31 -3.31 1.63
CA LEU A 5 2.87 -3.54 1.71
C LEU A 5 2.62 -5.03 1.56
N HIS A 6 1.99 -5.63 2.56
CA HIS A 6 1.41 -6.96 2.45
C HIS A 6 -0.10 -6.83 2.46
N GLU A 7 -0.77 -7.43 1.49
CA GLU A 7 -2.22 -7.57 1.51
C GLU A 7 -2.57 -9.04 1.73
N PHE A 8 -3.56 -9.32 2.56
CA PHE A 8 -4.05 -10.65 2.87
C PHE A 8 -5.53 -10.73 2.52
N ALA A 9 -5.91 -11.73 1.72
CA ALA A 9 -7.28 -12.13 1.48
C ALA A 9 -7.63 -13.31 2.41
N ASP A 10 -8.86 -13.33 2.92
CA ASP A 10 -9.37 -14.41 3.77
C ASP A 10 -8.46 -14.67 4.99
N ALA A 11 -8.08 -13.59 5.69
CA ALA A 11 -7.12 -13.68 6.79
C ALA A 11 -7.74 -14.34 8.03
N ASP A 12 -7.59 -15.65 8.15
CA ASP A 12 -8.15 -16.47 9.23
C ASP A 12 -7.65 -16.10 10.66
N ASP A 13 -6.57 -15.32 10.80
CA ASP A 13 -5.97 -15.00 12.11
C ASP A 13 -5.53 -13.53 12.24
N LEU A 14 -6.52 -12.63 12.24
CA LEU A 14 -6.35 -11.21 12.56
C LEU A 14 -5.60 -10.98 13.89
N ALA A 15 -5.87 -11.80 14.91
CA ALA A 15 -5.25 -11.62 16.22
C ALA A 15 -3.74 -11.88 16.18
N ALA A 16 -3.30 -12.91 15.47
CA ALA A 16 -1.88 -13.18 15.28
C ALA A 16 -1.21 -12.11 14.43
N LEU A 17 -1.83 -11.67 13.32
CA LEU A 17 -1.27 -10.59 12.49
C LEU A 17 -1.17 -9.26 13.25
N ARG A 18 -2.16 -8.95 14.11
CA ARG A 18 -2.11 -7.78 15.00
C ARG A 18 -0.93 -7.86 15.96
N ALA A 19 -0.70 -9.02 16.58
CA ALA A 19 0.46 -9.22 17.46
C ALA A 19 1.79 -9.09 16.71
N VAL A 20 1.86 -9.56 15.46
CA VAL A 20 3.03 -9.34 14.60
C VAL A 20 3.25 -7.86 14.34
N ALA A 21 2.21 -7.09 13.99
CA ALA A 21 2.33 -5.65 13.77
C ALA A 21 2.85 -4.92 15.01
N GLU A 22 2.38 -5.29 16.21
CA GLU A 22 2.89 -4.74 17.48
C GLU A 22 4.38 -5.01 17.69
N GLN A 23 4.84 -6.23 17.39
CA GLN A 23 6.25 -6.63 17.49
C GLN A 23 7.11 -5.89 16.47
N LEU A 24 6.63 -5.79 15.22
CA LEU A 24 7.32 -5.09 14.12
C LEU A 24 7.60 -3.62 14.44
N ARG A 25 6.73 -2.93 15.18
CA ARG A 25 6.98 -1.53 15.60
C ARG A 25 8.19 -1.39 16.54
N GLN A 26 8.64 -2.48 17.16
CA GLN A 26 9.80 -2.51 18.04
C GLN A 26 11.06 -3.03 17.34
N GLU A 27 10.95 -3.49 16.09
CA GLU A 27 12.08 -4.04 15.34
C GLU A 27 13.09 -2.94 14.99
N PRO A 28 14.40 -3.18 15.16
CA PRO A 28 15.44 -2.26 14.73
C PRO A 28 15.31 -1.92 13.25
N GLY A 29 15.29 -0.62 12.93
CA GLY A 29 15.16 -0.14 11.56
C GLY A 29 13.72 -0.12 11.01
N CYS A 30 12.72 -0.57 11.78
CA CYS A 30 11.31 -0.41 11.43
C CYS A 30 10.77 0.89 12.04
N ALA A 31 10.49 1.88 11.19
CA ALA A 31 9.95 3.17 11.60
C ALA A 31 8.43 3.14 11.88
N SER A 32 7.70 2.23 11.23
CA SER A 32 6.27 2.03 11.48
C SER A 32 5.81 0.68 10.94
N ALA A 33 4.84 0.06 11.60
CA ALA A 33 4.14 -1.13 11.14
C ALA A 33 2.67 -1.05 11.57
N GLU A 34 1.76 -0.92 10.61
CA GLU A 34 0.33 -0.71 10.89
C GLU A 34 -0.51 -1.71 10.11
N LEU A 35 -1.39 -2.41 10.82
CA LEU A 35 -2.32 -3.39 10.28
C LEU A 35 -3.70 -2.76 10.14
N TYR A 36 -4.30 -2.91 8.96
CA TYR A 36 -5.59 -2.35 8.61
C TYR A 36 -6.55 -3.45 8.17
N ALA A 37 -7.84 -3.29 8.45
CA ALA A 37 -8.93 -4.13 7.97
C ALA A 37 -9.82 -3.35 6.99
N THR A 38 -10.30 -4.01 5.94
CA THR A 38 -11.14 -3.39 4.91
C THR A 38 -12.44 -2.84 5.49
N LEU A 39 -12.87 -1.70 4.98
CA LEU A 39 -14.17 -1.09 5.27
C LEU A 39 -15.24 -1.49 4.23
N ALA A 40 -14.87 -2.29 3.22
CA ALA A 40 -15.80 -2.82 2.24
C ALA A 40 -16.71 -3.90 2.87
N GLU A 41 -18.02 -3.79 2.67
CA GLU A 41 -18.98 -4.75 3.22
C GLU A 41 -18.81 -6.13 2.57
N GLY A 42 -18.72 -7.18 3.41
CA GLY A 42 -18.64 -8.57 2.97
C GLY A 42 -17.26 -9.02 2.48
N GLU A 43 -16.23 -8.19 2.65
CA GLU A 43 -14.84 -8.55 2.36
C GLU A 43 -14.07 -8.78 3.66
N ASP A 44 -13.22 -9.80 3.66
CA ASP A 44 -12.27 -10.07 4.74
C ASP A 44 -10.85 -9.90 4.20
N ARG A 45 -10.44 -8.63 4.05
CA ARG A 45 -9.12 -8.25 3.58
C ARG A 45 -8.39 -7.46 4.65
N LEU A 46 -7.12 -7.81 4.86
CA LEU A 46 -6.20 -7.07 5.70
C LEU A 46 -5.08 -6.47 4.86
N ALA A 47 -4.54 -5.34 5.32
CA ALA A 47 -3.34 -4.74 4.75
C ALA A 47 -2.36 -4.42 5.88
N LEU A 48 -1.13 -4.91 5.80
CA LEU A 48 -0.04 -4.55 6.69
C LEU A 48 0.91 -3.63 5.94
N THR A 49 1.02 -2.39 6.39
CA THR A 49 2.01 -1.44 5.85
C THR A 49 3.18 -1.35 6.81
N MET A 50 4.40 -1.36 6.26
CA MET A 50 5.62 -1.10 7.03
C MET A 50 6.48 -0.05 6.36
N LEU A 51 7.25 0.66 7.19
CA LEU A 51 8.35 1.52 6.76
C LEU A 51 9.62 1.08 7.44
N TRP A 52 10.59 0.69 6.63
CA TRP A 52 11.92 0.35 7.07
C TRP A 52 12.91 1.45 6.67
N ASP A 53 13.99 1.59 7.41
CA ASP A 53 15.03 2.59 7.11
C ASP A 53 15.63 2.36 5.72
N ASP A 54 15.92 1.11 5.38
CA ASP A 54 16.44 0.65 4.09
C ASP A 54 16.14 -0.84 3.84
N GLU A 55 16.59 -1.34 2.68
CA GLU A 55 16.45 -2.75 2.29
C GLU A 55 17.23 -3.70 3.22
N ALA A 56 18.38 -3.30 3.76
CA ALA A 56 19.20 -4.15 4.61
C ALA A 56 18.55 -4.44 5.98
N ALA A 57 17.93 -3.42 6.58
CA ALA A 57 17.18 -3.59 7.83
C ALA A 57 16.01 -4.58 7.66
N TYR A 58 15.29 -4.50 6.54
CA TYR A 58 14.23 -5.45 6.21
C TYR A 58 14.77 -6.87 5.98
N ASP A 59 15.88 -7.01 5.23
CA ASP A 59 16.50 -8.31 4.96
C ASP A 59 16.94 -9.01 6.28
N GLU A 60 17.51 -8.26 7.22
CA GLU A 60 17.90 -8.79 8.53
C GLU A 60 16.69 -9.31 9.33
N PHE A 61 15.57 -8.57 9.32
CA PHE A 61 14.31 -9.01 9.90
C PHE A 61 13.77 -10.25 9.19
N TRP A 62 13.69 -10.22 7.86
CA TRP A 62 13.10 -11.29 7.07
C TRP A 62 13.85 -12.61 7.21
N ALA A 63 15.19 -12.55 7.32
CA ALA A 63 16.01 -13.74 7.59
C ALA A 63 15.64 -14.42 8.93
N ARG A 64 15.33 -13.64 9.97
CA ARG A 64 14.85 -14.19 11.25
C ARG A 64 13.42 -14.71 11.16
N ALA A 65 12.56 -14.00 10.42
CA ALA A 65 11.18 -14.44 10.17
C ALA A 65 11.17 -15.83 9.48
N LEU A 66 11.97 -16.00 8.42
CA LEU A 66 12.15 -17.30 7.75
C LEU A 66 12.73 -18.38 8.67
N ALA A 67 13.55 -18.01 9.64
CA ALA A 67 14.08 -18.92 10.66
C ALA A 67 13.04 -19.35 11.72
N GLY A 68 11.80 -18.82 11.64
CA GLY A 68 10.67 -19.22 12.47
C GLY A 68 10.08 -18.10 13.34
N GLU A 69 10.60 -16.87 13.28
CA GLU A 69 9.94 -15.73 13.90
C GLU A 69 8.68 -15.34 13.09
N HIS A 70 7.59 -14.97 13.77
CA HIS A 70 6.34 -14.53 13.14
C HIS A 70 5.74 -15.49 12.07
N PRO A 71 5.45 -16.77 12.42
CA PRO A 71 4.89 -17.73 11.46
C PRO A 71 3.56 -17.29 10.84
N ALA A 72 2.77 -16.49 11.56
CA ALA A 72 1.52 -15.91 11.05
C ALA A 72 1.72 -14.93 9.90
N LEU A 73 2.90 -14.30 9.80
CA LEU A 73 3.28 -13.47 8.66
C LEU A 73 3.89 -14.31 7.54
N VAL A 74 4.84 -15.18 7.87
CA VAL A 74 5.62 -15.90 6.86
C VAL A 74 4.79 -16.93 6.10
N THR A 75 3.92 -17.68 6.79
CA THR A 75 3.14 -18.77 6.19
C THR A 75 2.28 -18.31 5.01
N PRO A 76 1.43 -17.28 5.14
CA PRO A 76 0.63 -16.81 4.00
C PRO A 76 1.48 -16.20 2.89
N LEU A 77 2.57 -15.50 3.22
CA LEU A 77 3.43 -14.82 2.24
C LEU A 77 4.35 -15.76 1.44
N THR A 78 4.59 -16.96 1.94
CA THR A 78 5.45 -17.96 1.28
C THR A 78 4.68 -19.17 0.75
N GLY A 79 3.42 -19.33 1.16
CA GLY A 79 2.59 -20.50 0.83
C GLY A 79 1.93 -20.46 -0.55
N GLY A 80 1.82 -19.29 -1.18
CA GLY A 80 1.12 -19.09 -2.45
C GLY A 80 2.04 -19.09 -3.67
N THR A 81 1.77 -19.94 -4.66
CA THR A 81 2.37 -19.84 -6.01
C THR A 81 1.29 -19.92 -7.10
N GLY A 82 0.01 -19.78 -6.71
CA GLY A 82 -1.15 -20.01 -7.55
C GLY A 82 -1.92 -18.73 -7.88
N PRO A 83 -2.85 -18.78 -8.84
CA PRO A 83 -3.72 -17.64 -9.15
C PRO A 83 -4.74 -17.29 -8.04
N ASP A 84 -4.86 -18.13 -7.01
CA ASP A 84 -5.72 -17.95 -5.83
C ASP A 84 -4.91 -17.54 -4.58
N ASP A 85 -3.78 -16.83 -4.76
CA ASP A 85 -2.90 -16.45 -3.67
C ASP A 85 -3.64 -15.59 -2.62
N ILE A 86 -3.67 -16.10 -1.39
CA ILE A 86 -4.29 -15.45 -0.22
C ILE A 86 -3.49 -14.23 0.28
N ALA A 87 -2.34 -13.93 -0.32
CA ALA A 87 -1.56 -12.76 0.04
C ALA A 87 -0.72 -12.22 -1.13
N SER A 88 -0.48 -10.91 -1.14
CA SER A 88 0.41 -10.24 -2.09
C SER A 88 1.44 -9.38 -1.36
N THR A 89 2.56 -9.09 -2.02
CA THR A 89 3.65 -8.30 -1.43
C THR A 89 4.20 -7.29 -2.40
N GLU A 90 4.29 -6.04 -1.96
CA GLU A 90 4.84 -4.95 -2.75
C GLU A 90 5.96 -4.24 -1.99
N PHE A 91 7.02 -3.88 -2.72
CA PHE A 91 8.16 -3.13 -2.20
C PHE A 91 8.37 -1.84 -3.00
N TYR A 92 8.53 -0.73 -2.29
CA TYR A 92 8.77 0.56 -2.92
C TYR A 92 9.85 1.35 -2.18
N ARG A 93 10.69 2.06 -2.92
CA ARG A 93 11.48 3.15 -2.33
C ARG A 93 10.53 4.30 -2.02
N ARG A 94 10.36 4.60 -0.73
CA ARG A 94 9.34 5.54 -0.29
C ARG A 94 9.56 6.93 -0.91
N ALA A 95 8.51 7.48 -1.51
CA ALA A 95 8.47 8.86 -1.98
C ALA A 95 7.14 9.51 -1.61
N THR A 96 7.20 10.70 -1.00
CA THR A 96 6.02 11.53 -0.72
C THR A 96 5.78 12.51 -1.86
N PHE A 97 4.52 12.85 -2.07
CA PHE A 97 4.11 13.73 -3.17
C PHE A 97 3.24 14.88 -2.67
N ALA A 98 3.38 16.03 -3.34
CA ALA A 98 2.58 17.22 -3.12
C ALA A 98 1.89 17.65 -4.41
N LEU A 99 0.68 18.19 -4.29
CA LEU A 99 -0.05 18.75 -5.43
C LEU A 99 0.47 20.15 -5.74
N ARG A 100 1.08 20.34 -6.92
CA ARG A 100 1.59 21.63 -7.40
C ARG A 100 0.99 21.95 -8.77
N ALA A 101 0.27 23.08 -8.86
CA ALA A 101 -0.41 23.51 -10.09
C ALA A 101 -1.32 22.44 -10.74
N GLY A 102 -1.99 21.61 -9.92
CA GLY A 102 -2.87 20.54 -10.40
C GLY A 102 -2.17 19.23 -10.76
N THR A 103 -0.86 19.11 -10.49
CA THR A 103 -0.07 17.91 -10.78
C THR A 103 0.57 17.38 -9.50
N TRP A 104 0.44 16.07 -9.26
CA TRP A 104 1.17 15.40 -8.17
C TRP A 104 2.65 15.28 -8.54
N VAL A 105 3.52 15.82 -7.69
CA VAL A 105 4.98 15.77 -7.90
C VAL A 105 5.68 15.30 -6.63
N PRO A 106 6.79 14.54 -6.74
CA PRO A 106 7.56 14.16 -5.56
C PRO A 106 8.04 15.39 -4.79
N GLU A 107 7.95 15.36 -3.47
CA GLU A 107 8.30 16.52 -2.65
C GLU A 107 9.78 16.88 -2.71
N HIS A 108 10.64 15.86 -2.86
CA HIS A 108 12.11 15.98 -2.84
C HIS A 108 12.77 16.00 -4.22
N ALA A 109 12.00 15.94 -5.32
CA ALA A 109 12.58 15.89 -6.65
C ALA A 109 12.65 17.30 -7.27
N ASP A 110 13.84 17.69 -7.73
CA ASP A 110 14.10 18.94 -8.48
C ASP A 110 13.67 18.75 -9.96
N GLU A 111 12.41 18.36 -10.15
CA GLU A 111 11.92 17.68 -11.35
C GLU A 111 11.42 18.59 -12.48
N GLY A 112 11.51 19.91 -12.32
CA GLY A 112 11.08 20.89 -13.33
C GLY A 112 11.72 20.72 -14.73
N THR A 113 12.75 19.89 -14.85
CA THR A 113 13.50 19.63 -16.08
C THR A 113 13.36 18.22 -16.65
N ARG A 114 12.74 17.26 -15.94
CA ARG A 114 12.60 15.89 -16.46
C ARG A 114 11.56 15.85 -17.59
N LYS A 115 11.93 15.24 -18.72
CA LYS A 115 11.08 15.09 -19.92
C LYS A 115 10.70 13.64 -20.21
N ILE A 116 11.32 12.70 -19.51
CA ILE A 116 11.13 11.27 -19.71
C ILE A 116 10.95 10.65 -18.32
N PHE A 117 9.85 9.93 -18.15
CA PHE A 117 9.52 9.19 -16.93
C PHE A 117 9.45 7.72 -17.30
N TRP A 118 10.27 6.90 -16.65
CA TRP A 118 10.31 5.45 -16.85
C TRP A 118 9.88 4.73 -15.57
N PRO A 119 9.29 3.52 -15.67
CA PRO A 119 8.74 2.94 -16.90
C PRO A 119 7.55 3.77 -17.44
N ALA A 120 7.38 3.77 -18.76
CA ALA A 120 6.46 4.65 -19.50
C ALA A 120 5.04 4.08 -19.63
N GLY A 121 4.70 3.04 -18.86
CA GLY A 121 3.39 2.38 -18.89
C GLY A 121 3.25 1.36 -17.77
N GLY A 122 2.07 0.75 -17.70
CA GLY A 122 1.70 -0.23 -16.69
C GLY A 122 0.94 0.36 -15.49
N PRO A 123 0.41 -0.52 -14.63
CA PRO A 123 -0.46 -0.12 -13.54
C PRO A 123 0.24 0.80 -12.53
N VAL A 124 -0.56 1.60 -11.81
CA VAL A 124 -0.11 2.48 -10.76
C VAL A 124 -0.78 2.15 -9.43
N ARG A 125 0.02 2.06 -8.38
CA ARG A 125 -0.40 1.86 -7.00
C ARG A 125 -0.44 3.20 -6.28
N ILE A 126 -1.55 3.49 -5.64
CA ILE A 126 -1.74 4.66 -4.78
C ILE A 126 -1.87 4.18 -3.35
N ILE A 127 -1.09 4.76 -2.45
CA ILE A 127 -1.14 4.48 -1.00
C ILE A 127 -1.36 5.81 -0.30
N ILE A 128 -2.52 5.98 0.34
CA ILE A 128 -2.82 7.16 1.14
C ILE A 128 -3.08 6.72 2.57
N GLN A 129 -2.30 7.27 3.50
CA GLN A 129 -2.49 7.07 4.94
C GLN A 129 -2.89 8.40 5.57
N ASN A 130 -3.94 8.38 6.39
CA ASN A 130 -4.51 9.58 7.00
C ASN A 130 -5.14 9.29 8.36
N ALA A 131 -5.11 10.29 9.24
CA ALA A 131 -5.84 10.27 10.51
C ALA A 131 -6.97 11.30 10.45
N VAL A 132 -8.18 10.87 10.81
CA VAL A 132 -9.40 11.68 10.75
C VAL A 132 -10.29 11.42 11.97
N HIS A 133 -11.23 12.31 12.23
CA HIS A 133 -12.25 12.08 13.25
C HIS A 133 -13.22 10.98 12.81
N ALA A 134 -13.20 9.84 13.50
CA ALA A 134 -14.11 8.74 13.27
C ALA A 134 -15.57 9.15 13.55
N THR A 135 -16.41 9.06 12.53
CA THR A 135 -17.86 9.29 12.63
C THR A 135 -18.60 8.31 11.72
N GLU A 136 -19.80 7.88 12.12
CA GLU A 136 -20.63 6.98 11.30
C GLU A 136 -20.89 7.53 9.90
N ALA A 137 -21.17 8.83 9.79
CA ALA A 137 -21.42 9.48 8.50
C ALA A 137 -20.20 9.43 7.55
N MET A 138 -18.97 9.50 8.10
CA MET A 138 -17.75 9.32 7.31
C MET A 138 -17.64 7.87 6.80
N TYR A 139 -17.91 6.87 7.64
CA TYR A 139 -17.85 5.47 7.23
C TYR A 139 -18.91 5.14 6.16
N ASP A 140 -20.14 5.64 6.30
CA ASP A 140 -21.19 5.50 5.28
C ASP A 140 -20.75 6.08 3.93
N LYS A 141 -20.13 7.28 3.96
CA LYS A 141 -19.60 7.93 2.75
C LYS A 141 -18.48 7.11 2.12
N ILE A 142 -17.56 6.57 2.93
CA ILE A 142 -16.47 5.70 2.47
C ILE A 142 -17.02 4.44 1.81
N ARG A 143 -17.98 3.74 2.42
CA ARG A 143 -18.59 2.53 1.84
C ARG A 143 -19.23 2.79 0.48
N ALA A 144 -19.97 3.89 0.36
CA ALA A 144 -20.55 4.31 -0.93
C ALA A 144 -19.46 4.59 -1.97
N GLU A 145 -18.40 5.28 -1.57
CA GLU A 145 -17.28 5.63 -2.44
C GLU A 145 -16.53 4.42 -2.99
N ILE A 146 -16.32 3.38 -2.17
CA ILE A 146 -15.70 2.12 -2.61
C ILE A 146 -16.52 1.52 -3.76
N ALA A 147 -17.82 1.36 -3.55
CA ALA A 147 -18.70 0.75 -4.54
C ALA A 147 -18.78 1.57 -5.84
N GLU A 148 -18.76 2.90 -5.75
CA GLU A 148 -18.77 3.80 -6.91
C GLU A 148 -17.47 3.73 -7.71
N THR A 149 -16.32 3.87 -7.04
CA THR A 149 -15.01 3.98 -7.71
C THR A 149 -14.62 2.68 -8.40
N ARG A 150 -14.94 1.52 -7.82
CA ARG A 150 -14.70 0.21 -8.45
C ARG A 150 -15.44 -0.01 -9.78
N ARG A 151 -16.45 0.81 -10.10
CA ARG A 151 -17.14 0.76 -11.39
C ARG A 151 -16.45 1.59 -12.48
N GLU A 152 -15.45 2.40 -12.11
CA GLU A 152 -14.73 3.23 -13.05
C GLU A 152 -13.84 2.38 -13.97
N GLU A 153 -13.86 2.70 -15.26
CA GLU A 153 -13.05 1.99 -16.25
C GLU A 153 -11.56 2.17 -15.94
N GLY A 154 -10.85 1.05 -15.82
CA GLY A 154 -9.42 1.01 -15.51
C GLY A 154 -9.09 1.08 -14.01
N CYS A 155 -10.09 1.16 -13.13
CA CYS A 155 -9.90 0.84 -11.71
C CYS A 155 -9.75 -0.68 -11.58
N LEU A 156 -8.56 -1.15 -11.19
CA LEU A 156 -8.27 -2.58 -11.01
C LEU A 156 -8.54 -3.04 -9.58
N ASP A 157 -8.24 -2.19 -8.59
CA ASP A 157 -8.60 -2.39 -7.19
C ASP A 157 -8.78 -1.03 -6.50
N TYR A 158 -9.67 -0.99 -5.52
CA TYR A 158 -9.92 0.21 -4.71
C TYR A 158 -10.46 -0.22 -3.35
N GLY A 159 -9.71 0.06 -2.29
CA GLY A 159 -10.05 -0.37 -0.93
C GLY A 159 -9.74 0.72 0.07
N TRP A 160 -10.74 1.07 0.87
CA TRP A 160 -10.52 1.79 2.12
C TRP A 160 -10.40 0.78 3.25
N TYR A 161 -9.44 1.00 4.12
CA TYR A 161 -9.15 0.20 5.29
C TYR A 161 -9.03 1.11 6.51
N GLU A 162 -9.25 0.53 7.69
CA GLU A 162 -9.06 1.19 8.97
C GLU A 162 -8.09 0.38 9.84
N ASP A 163 -7.23 1.08 10.59
CA ASP A 163 -6.30 0.48 11.53
C ASP A 163 -7.08 -0.31 12.60
N VAL A 164 -6.63 -1.54 12.87
CA VAL A 164 -7.35 -2.49 13.72
C VAL A 164 -7.39 -2.09 15.20
N ASP A 165 -6.57 -1.12 15.63
CA ASP A 165 -6.55 -0.57 16.99
C ASP A 165 -7.03 0.89 17.07
N LEU A 166 -7.05 1.61 15.95
CA LEU A 166 -7.20 3.07 15.93
C LEU A 166 -8.32 3.52 14.99
N PRO A 167 -9.54 3.77 15.52
CA PRO A 167 -10.61 4.34 14.75
C PRO A 167 -10.21 5.67 14.10
N GLY A 168 -10.53 5.84 12.82
CA GLY A 168 -10.21 7.03 12.03
C GLY A 168 -8.77 7.07 11.51
N HIS A 169 -7.94 6.07 11.81
CA HIS A 169 -6.66 5.87 11.12
C HIS A 169 -6.90 5.04 9.87
N LEU A 170 -6.94 5.71 8.73
CA LEU A 170 -7.37 5.13 7.48
C LEU A 170 -6.19 4.87 6.54
N LEU A 171 -6.35 3.85 5.73
CA LEU A 171 -5.51 3.53 4.58
C LEU A 171 -6.42 3.44 3.35
N LEU A 172 -6.08 4.15 2.29
CA LEU A 172 -6.63 3.93 0.95
C LEU A 172 -5.57 3.27 0.09
N LEU A 173 -5.92 2.12 -0.47
CA LEU A 173 -5.17 1.45 -1.53
C LEU A 173 -5.97 1.55 -2.82
N GLU A 174 -5.32 2.05 -3.87
CA GLU A 174 -5.89 2.07 -5.21
C GLU A 174 -4.90 1.42 -6.19
N LEU A 175 -5.41 0.64 -7.13
CA LEU A 175 -4.65 0.11 -8.24
C LEU A 175 -5.36 0.48 -9.53
N TRP A 176 -4.68 1.20 -10.40
CA TRP A 176 -5.22 1.67 -11.67
C TRP A 176 -4.41 1.11 -12.82
N ALA A 177 -5.08 0.80 -13.93
CA ALA A 177 -4.46 0.16 -15.11
C ALA A 177 -3.32 0.98 -15.71
N ASP A 178 -3.40 2.31 -15.61
CA ASP A 178 -2.32 3.22 -15.97
C ASP A 178 -2.48 4.60 -15.30
N GLN A 179 -1.42 5.41 -15.42
CA GLN A 179 -1.37 6.76 -14.83
C GLN A 179 -2.38 7.73 -15.45
N VAL A 180 -2.64 7.65 -16.76
CA VAL A 180 -3.57 8.56 -17.45
C VAL A 180 -5.00 8.31 -16.98
N VAL A 181 -5.36 7.06 -16.72
CA VAL A 181 -6.64 6.69 -16.10
C VAL A 181 -6.73 7.28 -14.70
N TYR A 182 -5.69 7.12 -13.86
CA TYR A 182 -5.68 7.71 -12.53
C TYR A 182 -5.77 9.26 -12.56
N ASP A 183 -5.01 9.91 -13.43
CA ASP A 183 -5.04 11.37 -13.59
C ASP A 183 -6.45 11.86 -13.98
N ARG A 184 -7.17 11.08 -14.81
CA ARG A 184 -8.56 11.35 -15.16
C ARG A 184 -9.49 11.17 -13.96
N HIS A 185 -9.35 10.08 -13.21
CA HIS A 185 -10.11 9.84 -11.98
C HIS A 185 -9.96 11.03 -11.01
N TRP A 186 -8.72 11.43 -10.76
CA TRP A 186 -8.40 12.56 -9.88
C TRP A 186 -8.97 13.89 -10.40
N ALA A 187 -8.81 14.18 -11.69
CA ALA A 187 -9.34 15.41 -12.29
C ALA A 187 -10.87 15.48 -12.20
N LEU A 188 -11.55 14.34 -12.40
CA LEU A 188 -13.01 14.25 -12.26
C LEU A 188 -13.43 14.49 -10.81
N ARG A 189 -12.78 13.85 -9.83
CA ARG A 189 -13.02 14.09 -8.40
C ARG A 189 -12.91 15.57 -8.02
N GLY A 190 -11.88 16.25 -8.52
CA GLY A 190 -11.70 17.68 -8.32
C GLY A 190 -12.82 18.52 -8.96
N ALA A 191 -13.19 18.20 -10.20
CA ALA A 191 -14.23 18.93 -10.94
C ALA A 191 -15.64 18.71 -10.38
N THR A 192 -15.93 17.53 -9.83
CA THR A 192 -17.25 17.19 -9.28
C THR A 192 -17.34 17.38 -7.77
N ALA A 193 -16.28 17.83 -7.09
CA ALA A 193 -16.27 17.99 -5.64
C ALA A 193 -17.46 18.82 -5.11
N ALA A 194 -17.81 19.91 -5.80
CA ALA A 194 -18.96 20.74 -5.44
C ALA A 194 -20.32 20.04 -5.58
N PHE A 195 -20.41 19.02 -6.44
CA PHE A 195 -21.62 18.22 -6.65
C PHE A 195 -21.67 17.00 -5.72
N VAL A 196 -20.53 16.35 -5.48
CA VAL A 196 -20.39 15.16 -4.61
C VAL A 196 -20.53 15.51 -3.12
N GLY A 197 -20.31 16.78 -2.77
CA GLY A 197 -20.42 17.31 -1.42
C GLY A 197 -19.18 17.03 -0.57
N ASP A 198 -19.30 17.30 0.72
CA ASP A 198 -18.21 17.07 1.69
C ASP A 198 -17.82 15.57 1.73
N ASN A 199 -16.52 15.30 1.77
CA ASN A 199 -15.98 13.95 1.92
C ASN A 199 -16.04 13.46 3.38
N LEU A 200 -16.43 14.35 4.32
CA LEU A 200 -16.62 14.10 5.75
C LEU A 200 -15.36 13.62 6.49
N ARG A 201 -14.19 13.67 5.85
CA ARG A 201 -12.90 13.25 6.39
C ARG A 201 -12.20 14.46 7.02
N VAL A 202 -12.65 14.84 8.22
CA VAL A 202 -12.05 15.93 8.99
C VAL A 202 -10.71 15.48 9.58
N PRO A 203 -9.57 16.12 9.24
CA PRO A 203 -8.26 15.71 9.74
C PRO A 203 -8.16 15.69 11.27
N ALA A 204 -7.49 14.66 11.79
CA ALA A 204 -7.13 14.53 13.20
C ALA A 204 -5.60 14.37 13.34
N GLU A 205 -5.09 14.56 14.56
CA GLU A 205 -3.67 14.33 14.83
C GLU A 205 -3.37 12.83 14.75
N PRO A 206 -2.37 12.39 13.96
CA PRO A 206 -2.03 10.97 13.87
C PRO A 206 -1.42 10.46 15.17
N GLN A 207 -2.01 9.39 15.72
CA GLN A 207 -1.50 8.67 16.88
C GLN A 207 -0.37 7.68 16.54
N ARG A 208 -0.44 7.03 15.37
CA ARG A 208 0.55 6.10 14.83
C ARG A 208 0.64 6.19 13.31
N GLY A 209 1.76 5.72 12.78
CA GLY A 209 2.05 5.71 11.35
C GLY A 209 2.19 7.10 10.74
N PRO A 210 2.66 7.19 9.49
CA PRO A 210 2.74 8.44 8.77
C PRO A 210 1.37 8.87 8.22
N VAL A 211 1.12 10.17 8.13
CA VAL A 211 0.16 10.72 7.16
C VAL A 211 0.90 10.89 5.84
N ALA A 212 0.50 10.18 4.80
CA ALA A 212 1.24 10.11 3.55
C ALA A 212 0.33 9.99 2.33
N ARG A 213 0.83 10.45 1.18
CA ARG A 213 0.29 10.17 -0.15
C ARG A 213 1.44 9.75 -1.03
N GLU A 214 1.40 8.51 -1.48
CA GLU A 214 2.48 7.84 -2.19
C GLU A 214 1.94 7.25 -3.49
N PHE A 215 2.74 7.35 -4.55
CA PHE A 215 2.36 6.98 -5.92
C PHE A 215 3.49 6.15 -6.52
N TYR A 216 3.17 4.93 -6.95
CA TYR A 216 4.16 3.98 -7.45
C TYR A 216 3.73 3.35 -8.76
N ARG A 217 4.73 2.92 -9.55
CA ARG A 217 4.49 1.92 -10.59
C ARG A 217 4.30 0.59 -9.88
N TRP A 218 3.16 -0.04 -10.11
CA TRP A 218 2.81 -1.26 -9.40
C TRP A 218 3.70 -2.42 -9.83
N GLN A 219 4.18 -3.18 -8.85
CA GLN A 219 4.94 -4.39 -9.06
C GLN A 219 4.73 -5.31 -7.85
N ASP A 220 4.08 -6.44 -8.07
CA ASP A 220 3.99 -7.51 -7.06
C ASP A 220 5.30 -8.29 -6.97
N PHE A 221 5.56 -8.88 -5.80
CA PHE A 221 6.74 -9.66 -5.48
C PHE A 221 6.35 -11.00 -4.86
N ARG A 222 7.09 -12.04 -5.27
CA ARG A 222 6.96 -13.40 -4.75
C ARG A 222 8.23 -13.84 -4.06
N HIS A 223 8.06 -14.60 -2.99
CA HIS A 223 9.17 -15.19 -2.28
C HIS A 223 9.62 -16.49 -2.97
N HIS A 224 10.82 -16.49 -3.54
CA HIS A 224 11.43 -17.65 -4.21
C HIS A 224 12.90 -17.79 -3.80
N TYR A 225 13.28 -19.00 -3.35
CA TYR A 225 14.67 -19.32 -2.99
C TYR A 225 15.29 -18.35 -1.98
N ASP A 226 14.56 -18.05 -0.90
CA ASP A 226 14.95 -17.09 0.16
C ASP A 226 15.16 -15.66 -0.34
N ARG A 227 14.44 -15.26 -1.39
CA ARG A 227 14.50 -13.92 -2.00
C ARG A 227 13.13 -13.44 -2.41
N TRP A 228 12.95 -12.12 -2.38
CA TRP A 228 11.84 -11.43 -3.02
C TRP A 228 12.19 -11.13 -4.47
N LEU A 229 11.43 -11.69 -5.40
CA LEU A 229 11.55 -11.43 -6.83
C LEU A 229 10.26 -10.81 -7.34
N PRO A 230 10.31 -9.93 -8.35
CA PRO A 230 9.10 -9.50 -9.06
C PRO A 230 8.22 -10.70 -9.41
N ALA A 231 6.90 -10.55 -9.39
CA ALA A 231 6.00 -11.61 -9.84
C ALA A 231 6.06 -11.77 -11.37
N ASP A 232 6.37 -10.69 -12.10
CA ASP A 232 6.57 -10.69 -13.55
C ASP A 232 8.00 -11.15 -13.90
N PRO A 233 8.18 -12.31 -14.56
CA PRO A 233 9.48 -12.81 -14.98
C PRO A 233 10.22 -11.89 -15.95
N ASP A 234 9.52 -11.09 -16.76
CA ASP A 234 10.15 -10.16 -17.69
C ASP A 234 10.83 -9.00 -16.94
N ALA A 235 10.43 -8.74 -15.69
CA ALA A 235 11.08 -7.79 -14.80
C ALA A 235 12.34 -8.37 -14.12
N TYR A 236 12.65 -9.67 -14.24
CA TYR A 236 13.81 -10.29 -13.57
C TYR A 236 15.13 -9.72 -14.08
N ALA A 237 15.17 -9.18 -15.30
CA ALA A 237 16.33 -8.49 -15.84
C ALA A 237 16.76 -7.28 -14.97
N THR A 238 15.86 -6.73 -14.15
CA THR A 238 16.16 -5.66 -13.19
C THR A 238 16.69 -6.15 -11.85
N THR A 239 16.61 -7.46 -11.56
CA THR A 239 16.99 -8.10 -10.30
C THR A 239 18.18 -9.05 -10.43
N VAL A 240 18.91 -9.00 -11.55
CA VAL A 240 20.04 -9.90 -11.80
C VAL A 240 21.24 -9.51 -10.91
N LEU A 241 21.54 -10.37 -9.95
CA LEU A 241 22.79 -10.33 -9.16
C LEU A 241 23.69 -11.47 -9.61
N TRP A 242 24.79 -11.15 -10.29
CA TRP A 242 25.83 -12.12 -10.62
C TRP A 242 26.86 -12.16 -9.49
N PRO A 243 27.09 -13.31 -8.83
CA PRO A 243 28.26 -13.43 -7.97
C PRO A 243 29.51 -13.25 -8.84
N ALA A 244 30.31 -12.24 -8.53
CA ALA A 244 31.67 -12.16 -9.03
C ALA A 244 32.45 -13.29 -8.34
N GLY A 245 32.73 -14.37 -9.08
CA GLY A 245 33.63 -15.42 -8.61
C GLY A 245 35.01 -14.88 -8.25
#